data_AF-A0AB37C9W3-F1
#
_entry.id   AF-A0AB37C9W3-F1
#
_cell.length_a   1.000
_cell.length_b   1.000
_cell.length_c   1.000
_cell.angle_alpha   90.00
_cell.angle_beta   90.00
_cell.angle_gamma   90.00
#
_symmetry.space_group_name_H-M   'P 1'
#
loop_
_entity.id
_entity.type
_entity.pdbx_description
1 polymer ?
#
loop_
_entity_poly.entity_id
_entity_poly.type
_entity_poly.pdbx_seq_one_letter_code
_entity_poly.pdbx_strand_id
1 'polypeptide(L)'
;MKRNIKALMLGGLITILTLNLIACSSSSNKALDKGKEFINEGQYEKAVVSLELALDENPKNKEAKELKDMIENYLEASKALEDGSVRKAEVKVQNIGEKSNEFTNFKQCVDALKKNIDEKSEYDKDIKSDMEKLEKFIENKNYSDAVLLTKSLDGRVRTKEQKEKFEQIKLKLISELSIESTKK
;
A
#
# COMPACT_ATOMS: atom_id res chain seq x y z
N MET A 1 16.83 -39.32 -87.63
CA MET A 1 15.52 -38.93 -87.05
C MET A 1 15.80 -38.07 -85.82
N LYS A 2 15.25 -36.86 -85.85
CA LYS A 2 15.17 -35.75 -84.87
C LYS A 2 15.77 -35.90 -83.44
N ARG A 3 16.62 -34.89 -83.14
CA ARG A 3 16.80 -34.07 -81.91
C ARG A 3 17.48 -34.72 -80.69
N ASN A 4 18.69 -34.29 -80.29
CA ASN A 4 19.07 -32.99 -79.68
C ASN A 4 18.43 -32.81 -78.29
N ILE A 5 19.06 -32.31 -77.22
CA ILE A 5 20.34 -31.65 -76.96
C ILE A 5 20.42 -31.56 -75.42
N LYS A 6 21.60 -31.81 -74.86
CA LYS A 6 22.28 -31.22 -73.69
C LYS A 6 21.51 -30.86 -72.41
N ALA A 7 22.16 -31.22 -71.31
CA ALA A 7 22.07 -30.60 -70.00
C ALA A 7 21.72 -29.10 -70.07
N LEU A 8 20.69 -28.72 -69.33
CA LEU A 8 20.38 -27.34 -69.04
C LEU A 8 20.26 -27.21 -67.52
N MET A 9 21.35 -26.74 -66.92
CA MET A 9 21.32 -26.02 -65.66
C MET A 9 20.32 -24.86 -65.79
N LEU A 10 19.26 -24.91 -65.00
CA LEU A 10 18.37 -23.79 -64.69
C LEU A 10 18.34 -23.80 -63.15
N GLY A 11 19.04 -22.92 -62.43
CA GLY A 11 18.90 -21.47 -62.54
C GLY A 11 17.47 -21.14 -62.16
N GLY A 12 17.08 -21.16 -60.90
CA GLY A 12 17.51 -20.20 -59.91
C GLY A 12 16.24 -19.58 -59.32
N LEU A 13 16.23 -19.46 -58.00
CA LEU A 13 15.53 -18.41 -57.26
C LEU A 13 14.05 -18.17 -57.63
N ILE A 14 13.11 -18.80 -56.92
CA ILE A 14 11.86 -18.14 -56.55
C ILE A 14 11.45 -18.65 -55.16
N THR A 15 11.66 -17.72 -54.22
CA THR A 15 10.95 -17.52 -52.96
C THR A 15 10.93 -18.68 -51.96
N ILE A 16 11.93 -18.64 -51.06
CA ILE A 16 11.60 -18.63 -49.63
C ILE A 16 10.57 -17.51 -49.46
N LEU A 17 9.29 -17.84 -49.60
CA LEU A 17 8.24 -17.01 -49.03
C LEU A 17 8.45 -17.21 -47.54
N THR A 18 9.33 -16.37 -46.99
CA THR A 18 9.30 -16.03 -45.58
C THR A 18 7.85 -15.65 -45.34
N LEU A 19 7.08 -16.59 -44.80
CA LEU A 19 6.02 -16.26 -43.88
C LEU A 19 6.73 -15.47 -42.78
N ASN A 20 6.94 -14.19 -43.07
CA ASN A 20 6.80 -13.14 -42.11
C ASN A 20 5.35 -13.29 -41.62
N LEU A 21 5.16 -14.29 -40.75
CA LEU A 21 4.45 -14.08 -39.52
C LEU A 21 5.11 -12.82 -38.97
N ILE A 22 4.55 -11.67 -39.38
CA ILE A 22 4.51 -10.51 -38.53
C ILE A 22 3.79 -11.06 -37.31
N ALA A 23 4.59 -11.60 -36.41
CA ALA A 23 4.22 -11.80 -35.05
C ALA A 23 3.83 -10.39 -34.61
N CYS A 24 2.54 -10.10 -34.70
CA CYS A 24 1.87 -9.33 -33.67
C CYS A 24 1.98 -10.10 -32.35
N SER A 25 3.20 -10.43 -31.90
CA SER A 25 3.51 -10.48 -30.49
C SER A 25 3.57 -9.02 -30.08
N SER A 26 2.37 -8.48 -29.88
CA SER A 26 2.11 -7.13 -29.40
C SER A 26 3.12 -6.74 -28.32
N SER A 27 3.88 -5.67 -28.56
CA SER A 27 4.77 -5.05 -27.58
C SER A 27 4.12 -4.86 -26.21
N SER A 28 2.78 -4.66 -26.20
CA SER A 28 1.92 -4.51 -25.02
C SER A 28 2.09 -5.60 -23.96
N ASN A 29 2.54 -6.80 -24.31
CA ASN A 29 2.78 -7.87 -23.34
C ASN A 29 4.14 -7.75 -22.64
N LYS A 30 5.18 -7.21 -23.28
CA LYS A 30 6.53 -7.19 -22.69
C LYS A 30 6.61 -6.29 -21.46
N ALA A 31 6.00 -5.11 -21.51
CA ALA A 31 5.97 -4.18 -20.39
C ALA A 31 5.13 -4.73 -19.22
N LEU A 32 3.99 -5.36 -19.53
CA LEU A 32 3.16 -6.05 -18.55
C LEU A 32 3.90 -7.22 -17.87
N ASP A 33 4.58 -8.06 -18.64
CA ASP A 33 5.35 -9.20 -18.13
C ASP A 33 6.48 -8.75 -17.20
N LYS A 34 7.19 -7.68 -17.56
CA LYS A 34 8.19 -7.05 -16.67
C LYS A 34 7.56 -6.48 -15.39
N GLY A 35 6.38 -5.88 -15.49
CA GLY A 35 5.63 -5.43 -14.32
C GLY A 35 5.39 -6.58 -13.34
N LYS A 36 4.92 -7.73 -13.85
CA LYS A 36 4.70 -8.95 -13.07
C LYS A 36 5.99 -9.52 -12.48
N GLU A 37 7.09 -9.51 -13.24
CA GLU A 37 8.42 -9.90 -12.76
C GLU A 37 8.86 -9.03 -11.58
N PHE A 38 8.77 -7.70 -11.71
CA PHE A 38 9.11 -6.78 -10.63
C PHE A 38 8.23 -6.95 -9.39
N ILE A 39 6.95 -7.31 -9.52
CA ILE A 39 6.09 -7.66 -8.36
C ILE A 39 6.65 -8.88 -7.64
N ASN A 40 7.02 -9.94 -8.37
CA ASN A 40 7.58 -11.16 -7.79
C ASN A 40 8.93 -10.92 -7.10
N GLU A 41 9.73 -9.99 -7.64
CA GLU A 41 11.02 -9.56 -7.08
C GLU A 41 10.89 -8.54 -5.93
N GLY A 42 9.68 -8.07 -5.61
CA GLY A 42 9.46 -7.05 -4.59
C GLY A 42 9.90 -5.64 -4.97
N GLN A 43 10.12 -5.37 -6.27
CA GLN A 43 10.55 -4.07 -6.80
C GLN A 43 9.34 -3.23 -7.22
N TYR A 44 8.51 -2.87 -6.25
CA TYR A 44 7.16 -2.31 -6.48
C TYR A 44 7.14 -1.00 -7.27
N GLU A 45 8.06 -0.06 -7.02
CA GLU A 45 8.12 1.20 -7.77
C GLU A 45 8.47 0.96 -9.24
N LYS A 46 9.36 0.00 -9.52
CA LYS A 46 9.69 -0.38 -10.91
C LYS A 46 8.55 -1.14 -11.59
N ALA A 47 7.79 -1.93 -10.82
CA ALA A 47 6.58 -2.56 -11.32
C ALA A 47 5.57 -1.52 -11.78
N VAL A 48 5.31 -0.47 -10.98
CA VAL A 48 4.43 0.65 -11.38
C VAL A 48 4.89 1.27 -12.69
N VAL A 49 6.17 1.64 -12.82
CA VAL A 49 6.71 2.22 -14.06
C VAL A 49 6.51 1.29 -15.26
N SER A 50 6.72 -0.01 -15.10
CA SER A 50 6.55 -0.98 -16.20
C SER A 50 5.08 -1.16 -16.59
N LEU A 51 4.16 -1.09 -15.62
CA LEU A 51 2.72 -1.18 -15.85
C LEU A 51 2.17 0.11 -16.50
N GLU A 52 2.73 1.28 -16.17
CA GLU A 52 2.45 2.54 -16.86
C GLU A 52 2.84 2.45 -18.33
N LEU A 53 4.03 1.95 -18.65
CA LEU A 53 4.45 1.73 -20.04
C LEU A 53 3.48 0.78 -20.78
N ALA A 54 3.01 -0.29 -20.10
CA ALA A 54 2.02 -1.20 -20.69
C ALA A 54 0.67 -0.50 -20.99
N LEU A 55 0.28 0.47 -20.16
CA LEU A 55 -0.92 1.28 -20.34
C LEU A 55 -0.75 2.38 -21.38
N ASP A 56 0.44 2.96 -21.53
CA ASP A 56 0.75 3.90 -22.60
C ASP A 56 0.64 3.21 -23.98
N GLU A 57 1.12 1.97 -24.08
CA GLU A 57 0.98 1.15 -25.29
C GLU A 57 -0.45 0.66 -25.52
N ASN A 58 -1.16 0.29 -24.45
CA ASN A 58 -2.56 -0.15 -24.51
C ASN A 58 -3.37 0.42 -23.32
N PRO A 59 -4.00 1.59 -23.48
CA PRO A 59 -4.75 2.25 -22.40
C PRO A 59 -5.97 1.47 -21.89
N LYS A 60 -6.41 0.44 -22.62
CA LYS A 60 -7.54 -0.42 -22.27
C LYS A 60 -7.11 -1.73 -21.61
N ASN A 61 -5.81 -1.93 -21.34
CA ASN A 61 -5.31 -3.12 -20.68
C ASN A 61 -5.78 -3.16 -19.22
N LYS A 62 -6.85 -3.91 -18.96
CA LYS A 62 -7.45 -4.05 -17.62
C LYS A 62 -6.48 -4.65 -16.62
N GLU A 63 -5.73 -5.67 -17.02
CA GLU A 63 -4.80 -6.34 -16.11
C GLU A 63 -3.67 -5.41 -15.69
N ALA A 64 -3.06 -4.66 -16.64
CA ALA A 64 -2.02 -3.70 -16.31
C ALA A 64 -2.53 -2.63 -15.33
N LYS A 65 -3.75 -2.14 -15.53
CA LYS A 65 -4.39 -1.17 -14.64
C LYS A 65 -4.64 -1.74 -13.24
N GLU A 66 -5.24 -2.93 -13.15
CA GLU A 66 -5.53 -3.56 -11.86
C GLU A 66 -4.25 -3.85 -11.07
N LEU A 67 -3.19 -4.32 -11.73
CA LEU A 67 -1.89 -4.54 -11.08
C LEU A 67 -1.25 -3.23 -10.62
N LYS A 68 -1.36 -2.15 -11.41
CA LYS A 68 -0.83 -0.84 -11.03
C LYS A 68 -1.57 -0.30 -9.81
N ASP A 69 -2.90 -0.28 -9.87
CA ASP A 69 -3.76 0.21 -8.77
C ASP A 69 -3.51 -0.61 -7.48
N MET A 70 -3.34 -1.93 -7.59
CA MET A 70 -2.99 -2.82 -6.48
C MET A 70 -1.68 -2.39 -5.78
N ILE A 71 -0.63 -2.15 -6.54
CA ILE A 71 0.70 -1.80 -6.01
C ILE A 71 0.70 -0.38 -5.45
N GLU A 72 0.07 0.57 -6.14
CA GLU A 72 -0.04 1.95 -5.66
C GLU A 72 -0.78 2.03 -4.32
N ASN A 73 -1.88 1.28 -4.17
CA ASN A 73 -2.58 1.19 -2.89
C ASN A 73 -1.71 0.59 -1.77
N TYR A 74 -0.88 -0.41 -2.08
CA TYR A 74 0.07 -0.98 -1.12
C TYR A 74 1.14 0.03 -0.68
N LEU A 75 1.75 0.74 -1.63
CA LEU A 75 2.78 1.74 -1.36
C LEU A 75 2.21 2.92 -0.57
N GLU A 76 1.03 3.41 -0.95
CA GLU A 76 0.35 4.47 -0.25
C GLU A 76 -0.08 4.07 1.16
N ALA A 77 -0.56 2.83 1.35
CA ALA A 77 -0.89 2.31 2.67
C ALA A 77 0.35 2.21 3.57
N SER A 78 1.46 1.70 3.03
CA SER A 78 2.74 1.57 3.75
C SER A 78 3.25 2.94 4.19
N LYS A 79 3.30 3.91 3.26
CA LYS A 79 3.70 5.28 3.57
C LYS A 79 2.77 5.94 4.59
N ALA A 80 1.46 5.77 4.44
CA ALA A 80 0.50 6.30 5.40
C ALA A 80 0.70 5.71 6.81
N LEU A 81 1.08 4.44 6.91
CA LEU A 81 1.37 3.80 8.19
C LEU A 81 2.66 4.34 8.83
N GLU A 82 3.71 4.56 8.02
CA GLU A 82 4.96 5.18 8.44
C GLU A 82 4.75 6.61 8.94
N ASP A 83 3.93 7.38 8.22
CA ASP A 83 3.53 8.75 8.58
C ASP A 83 2.58 8.79 9.79
N GLY A 84 2.20 7.65 10.37
CA GLY A 84 1.27 7.54 11.50
C GLY A 84 -0.19 7.82 11.14
N SER A 85 -0.52 7.96 9.85
CA SER A 85 -1.86 8.15 9.33
C SER A 85 -2.62 6.82 9.22
N VAL A 86 -2.84 6.15 10.35
CA VAL A 86 -3.41 4.79 10.43
C VAL A 86 -4.73 4.67 9.66
N ARG A 87 -5.63 5.65 9.78
CA ARG A 87 -6.92 5.63 9.06
C ARG A 87 -6.76 5.66 7.54
N LYS A 88 -5.79 6.41 7.03
CA LYS A 88 -5.50 6.45 5.59
C LYS A 88 -4.92 5.11 5.13
N ALA A 89 -4.05 4.50 5.95
CA ALA A 89 -3.49 3.19 5.69
C ALA A 89 -4.60 2.10 5.63
N GLU A 90 -5.55 2.10 6.57
CA GLU A 90 -6.72 1.20 6.56
C GLU A 90 -7.52 1.28 5.26
N VAL A 91 -7.81 2.50 4.80
CA VAL A 91 -8.59 2.70 3.56
C VAL A 91 -7.80 2.18 2.35
N LYS A 92 -6.52 2.50 2.27
CA LYS A 92 -5.67 2.10 1.13
C LYS A 92 -5.46 0.59 1.08
N VAL A 93 -5.22 -0.06 2.22
CA VAL A 93 -4.99 -1.51 2.27
C VAL A 93 -6.21 -2.35 1.88
N GLN A 94 -7.42 -1.81 2.10
CA GLN A 94 -8.68 -2.44 1.65
C GLN A 94 -8.85 -2.39 0.12
N ASN A 95 -8.22 -1.43 -0.54
CA ASN A 95 -8.33 -1.21 -1.99
C ASN A 95 -7.24 -1.93 -2.82
N ILE A 96 -6.33 -2.68 -2.20
CA ILE A 96 -5.26 -3.43 -2.90
C ILE A 96 -5.86 -4.49 -3.85
N GLY A 97 -7.07 -4.99 -3.59
CA GLY A 97 -7.75 -5.95 -4.47
C GLY A 97 -7.21 -7.38 -4.38
N GLU A 98 -7.96 -8.31 -4.98
CA GLU A 98 -7.73 -9.76 -4.84
C GLU A 98 -6.57 -10.30 -5.68
N LYS A 99 -6.14 -9.58 -6.72
CA LYS A 99 -4.99 -9.94 -7.56
C LYS A 99 -3.69 -10.08 -6.76
N SER A 100 -3.62 -9.48 -5.58
CA SER A 100 -2.50 -9.69 -4.66
C SER A 100 -2.27 -11.17 -4.34
N ASN A 101 -3.32 -12.00 -4.36
CA ASN A 101 -3.23 -13.44 -4.13
C ASN A 101 -2.51 -14.20 -5.24
N GLU A 102 -2.38 -13.63 -6.44
CA GLU A 102 -1.66 -14.23 -7.58
C GLU A 102 -0.13 -14.19 -7.39
N PHE A 103 0.36 -13.35 -6.47
CA PHE A 103 1.79 -13.12 -6.22
C PHE A 103 2.14 -13.48 -4.78
N THR A 104 2.66 -14.68 -4.54
CA THR A 104 2.87 -15.22 -3.18
C THR A 104 3.65 -14.27 -2.26
N ASN A 105 4.77 -13.71 -2.74
CA ASN A 105 5.61 -12.81 -1.95
C ASN A 105 4.89 -11.50 -1.64
N PHE A 106 4.24 -10.91 -2.64
CA PHE A 106 3.49 -9.68 -2.46
C PHE A 106 2.30 -9.87 -1.50
N LYS A 107 1.58 -11.00 -1.61
CA LYS A 107 0.50 -11.36 -0.69
C LYS A 107 0.98 -11.36 0.76
N GLN A 108 2.14 -11.98 1.03
CA GLN A 108 2.73 -11.99 2.38
C GLN A 108 3.04 -10.58 2.88
N CYS A 109 3.57 -9.71 2.02
CA CYS A 109 3.79 -8.31 2.35
C CYS A 109 2.49 -7.56 2.67
N VAL A 110 1.43 -7.80 1.89
CA VAL A 110 0.10 -7.21 2.11
C VAL A 110 -0.51 -7.70 3.43
N ASP A 111 -0.42 -9.00 3.72
CA ASP A 111 -0.92 -9.58 4.98
C ASP A 111 -0.18 -9.01 6.20
N ALA A 112 1.15 -8.89 6.10
CA ALA A 112 1.96 -8.27 7.15
C ALA A 112 1.61 -6.79 7.35
N LEU A 113 1.39 -6.04 6.26
CA LEU A 113 0.95 -4.65 6.33
C LEU A 113 -0.42 -4.52 7.00
N LYS A 114 -1.40 -5.37 6.63
CA LYS A 114 -2.73 -5.40 7.26
C LYS A 114 -2.63 -5.65 8.76
N LYS A 115 -1.86 -6.65 9.17
CA LYS A 115 -1.63 -6.94 10.59
C LYS A 115 -1.04 -5.74 11.34
N ASN A 116 -0.03 -5.08 10.78
CA ASN A 116 0.60 -3.91 11.41
C ASN A 116 -0.38 -2.72 11.51
N ILE A 117 -1.26 -2.54 10.52
CA ILE A 117 -2.31 -1.53 10.55
C ILE A 117 -3.31 -1.84 11.66
N ASP A 118 -3.77 -3.09 11.76
CA ASP A 118 -4.75 -3.52 12.76
C ASP A 118 -4.22 -3.33 14.19
N GLU A 119 -2.98 -3.76 14.46
CA GLU A 119 -2.32 -3.58 15.77
C GLU A 119 -2.20 -2.10 16.16
N LYS A 120 -1.85 -1.22 15.22
CA LYS A 120 -1.78 0.23 15.47
C LYS A 120 -3.16 0.85 15.66
N SER A 121 -4.17 0.41 14.90
CA SER A 121 -5.56 0.86 15.03
C SER A 121 -6.14 0.52 16.39
N GLU A 122 -5.88 -0.68 16.91
CA GLU A 122 -6.26 -1.10 18.26
C GLU A 122 -5.57 -0.24 19.33
N TYR A 123 -4.25 -0.05 19.21
CA TYR A 123 -3.49 0.79 20.11
C TYR A 123 -4.03 2.24 20.18
N ASP A 124 -4.39 2.82 19.04
CA ASP A 124 -4.98 4.17 18.98
C ASP A 124 -6.38 4.23 19.61
N LYS A 125 -7.19 3.18 19.47
CA LYS A 125 -8.50 3.05 20.14
C LYS A 125 -8.35 2.99 21.66
N ASP A 126 -7.37 2.25 22.16
CA ASP A 126 -7.10 2.15 23.59
C ASP A 126 -6.67 3.49 24.18
N ILE A 127 -5.79 4.22 23.50
CA ILE A 127 -5.39 5.57 23.91
C ILE A 127 -6.61 6.50 23.96
N LYS A 128 -7.47 6.45 22.93
CA LYS A 128 -8.70 7.25 22.90
C LYS A 128 -9.61 6.92 24.08
N SER A 129 -9.86 5.63 24.35
CA SER A 129 -10.68 5.19 25.47
C SER A 129 -10.10 5.64 26.81
N ASP A 130 -8.79 5.57 26.99
CA ASP A 130 -8.14 5.98 28.23
C ASP A 130 -8.14 7.51 28.42
N MET A 131 -8.06 8.29 27.34
CA MET A 131 -8.29 9.75 27.42
C MET A 131 -9.73 10.08 27.86
N GLU A 132 -10.73 9.37 27.34
CA GLU A 132 -12.14 9.54 27.75
C GLU A 132 -12.34 9.13 29.23
N LYS A 133 -11.68 8.07 29.69
CA LYS A 133 -11.68 7.68 31.12
C LYS A 133 -11.01 8.75 31.99
N LEU A 134 -9.90 9.33 31.53
CA LEU A 134 -9.21 10.39 32.25
C LEU A 134 -10.11 11.61 32.43
N GLU A 135 -10.83 12.02 31.38
CA GLU A 135 -11.82 13.11 31.47
C GLU A 135 -12.91 12.80 32.50
N LYS A 136 -13.45 11.58 32.50
CA LYS A 136 -14.44 11.13 33.50
C LYS A 136 -13.89 11.14 34.93
N PHE A 137 -12.63 10.75 35.14
CA PHE A 137 -12.02 10.82 36.46
C PHE A 137 -11.88 12.25 36.96
N ILE A 138 -11.54 13.20 36.08
CA ILE A 138 -11.49 14.63 36.42
C ILE A 138 -12.88 15.14 36.80
N GLU A 139 -13.89 14.84 35.98
CA GLU A 139 -15.28 15.26 36.23
C GLU A 139 -15.84 14.72 37.55
N ASN A 140 -15.54 13.46 37.86
CA ASN A 140 -15.96 12.81 39.10
C ASN A 140 -15.06 13.15 40.30
N LYS A 141 -14.08 14.04 40.14
CA LYS A 141 -13.08 14.42 41.16
C LYS A 141 -12.25 13.26 41.70
N ASN A 142 -12.14 12.17 40.94
CA ASN A 142 -11.29 11.02 41.23
C ASN A 142 -9.84 11.32 40.84
N TYR A 143 -9.24 12.32 41.48
CA TYR A 143 -7.95 12.88 41.04
C TYR A 143 -6.77 11.91 41.20
N SER A 144 -6.82 10.98 42.16
CA SER A 144 -5.78 9.96 42.32
C SER A 144 -5.68 9.09 41.07
N ASP A 145 -6.81 8.57 40.60
CA ASP A 145 -6.88 7.74 39.38
C ASP A 145 -6.54 8.56 38.13
N ALA A 146 -6.99 9.82 38.08
CA ALA A 146 -6.65 10.74 36.99
C ALA A 146 -5.12 10.95 36.86
N VAL A 147 -4.42 11.18 37.99
CA VAL A 147 -2.96 11.36 37.99
C VAL A 147 -2.24 10.08 37.57
N LEU A 148 -2.69 8.91 38.03
CA LEU A 148 -2.12 7.62 37.63
C LEU A 148 -2.30 7.37 36.13
N LEU A 149 -3.50 7.57 35.61
CA LEU A 149 -3.79 7.37 34.19
C LEU A 149 -3.06 8.38 33.30
N THR A 150 -2.89 9.62 33.77
CA THR A 150 -2.06 10.63 33.09
C THR A 150 -0.62 10.13 32.90
N LYS A 151 0.02 9.57 33.93
CA LYS A 151 1.38 9.03 33.81
C LYS A 151 1.47 7.88 32.80
N SER A 152 0.46 7.01 32.76
CA SER A 152 0.37 5.93 31.77
C SER A 152 0.25 6.46 30.34
N LEU A 153 -0.58 7.48 30.12
CA LEU A 153 -0.83 8.07 28.81
C LEU A 153 0.36 8.85 28.24
N ASP A 154 1.17 9.50 29.09
CA ASP A 154 2.30 10.34 28.66
C ASP A 154 3.34 9.55 27.82
N GLY A 155 3.55 8.28 28.15
CA GLY A 155 4.42 7.37 27.36
C GLY A 155 3.72 6.67 26.19
N ARG A 156 2.40 6.84 26.03
CA ARG A 156 1.60 6.12 25.04
C ARG A 156 1.11 7.00 23.89
N VAL A 157 0.90 8.30 24.11
CA VAL A 157 0.48 9.21 23.04
C VAL A 157 1.56 9.38 21.97
N ARG A 158 1.21 9.19 20.70
CA ARG A 158 2.20 9.17 19.60
C ARG A 158 1.91 10.22 18.55
N THR A 159 0.65 10.35 18.15
CA THR A 159 0.25 11.30 17.11
C THR A 159 0.20 12.74 17.65
N LYS A 160 0.35 13.72 16.75
CA LYS A 160 0.22 15.14 17.10
C LYS A 160 -1.14 15.43 17.74
N GLU A 161 -2.21 14.90 17.15
CA GLU A 161 -3.58 15.06 17.66
C GLU A 161 -3.76 14.43 19.05
N GLN A 162 -3.26 13.21 19.26
CA GLN A 162 -3.29 12.56 20.58
C GLN A 162 -2.55 13.40 21.62
N LYS A 163 -1.35 13.91 21.29
CA LYS A 163 -0.55 14.75 22.19
C LYS A 163 -1.29 16.04 22.52
N GLU A 164 -1.82 16.75 21.52
CA GLU A 164 -2.55 18.00 21.73
C GLU A 164 -3.79 17.80 22.60
N LYS A 165 -4.61 16.78 22.32
CA LYS A 165 -5.78 16.46 23.15
C LYS A 165 -5.37 16.08 24.57
N PHE A 166 -4.33 15.26 24.72
CA PHE A 166 -3.85 14.83 26.01
C PHE A 166 -3.30 16.00 26.85
N GLU A 167 -2.56 16.94 26.24
CA GLU A 167 -2.12 18.17 26.92
C GLU A 167 -3.30 19.01 27.43
N GLN A 168 -4.36 19.16 26.64
CA GLN A 168 -5.55 19.89 27.08
C GLN A 168 -6.20 19.23 28.32
N ILE A 169 -6.31 17.90 28.32
CA ILE A 169 -6.83 17.16 29.47
C ILE A 169 -5.91 17.31 30.69
N LYS A 170 -4.58 17.26 30.50
CA LYS A 170 -3.59 17.52 31.57
C LYS A 170 -3.75 18.90 32.19
N LEU A 171 -3.91 19.94 31.36
CA LEU A 171 -4.13 21.30 31.85
C LEU A 171 -5.44 21.42 32.66
N LYS A 172 -6.52 20.76 32.21
CA LYS A 172 -7.79 20.69 32.96
C LYS A 172 -7.59 20.08 34.35
N LEU A 173 -6.89 18.93 34.43
CA LEU A 173 -6.58 18.27 35.71
C LEU A 173 -5.76 19.18 36.64
N ILE A 174 -4.72 19.85 36.12
CA ILE A 174 -3.88 20.77 36.91
C ILE A 174 -4.71 21.93 37.47
N SER A 175 -5.61 22.49 36.66
CA SER A 175 -6.52 23.56 37.09
C SER A 175 -7.43 23.10 38.23
N GLU A 176 -8.09 21.94 38.10
CA GLU A 176 -8.97 21.38 39.14
C GLU A 176 -8.22 21.07 40.44
N LEU A 177 -7.02 20.49 40.34
CA LEU A 177 -6.16 20.23 41.51
C LEU A 177 -5.74 21.52 42.22
N SER A 178 -5.43 22.58 41.46
CA SER A 178 -5.06 23.88 42.01
C SER A 178 -6.23 24.48 42.79
N ILE A 179 -7.44 24.45 42.21
CA ILE A 179 -8.66 24.91 42.89
C ILE A 179 -8.90 24.12 44.18
N GLU A 180 -8.81 22.79 44.14
CA GLU A 180 -9.06 21.95 45.31
C GLU A 180 -8.04 22.19 46.43
N SER A 181 -6.78 22.48 46.08
CA SER A 181 -5.74 22.81 47.05
C SER A 181 -6.00 24.13 47.81
N THR A 182 -6.73 25.06 47.21
CA THR A 182 -7.09 26.35 47.85
C THR A 182 -8.31 26.28 48.77
N LYS A 183 -9.05 25.16 48.76
CA LYS A 183 -10.22 24.95 49.64
C LYS A 183 -9.87 24.33 51.00
N LYS A 184 -8.62 23.90 51.19
CA LYS A 184 -8.07 23.38 52.45
C LYS A 184 -7.39 24.50 53.23
#